data_AF-A0A0M2GS62-F1
#
_entry.id   AF-A0A0M2GS62-F1
#
_cell.length_a   1.000
_cell.length_b   1.000
_cell.length_c   1.000
_cell.angle_alpha   90.00
_cell.angle_beta   90.00
_cell.angle_gamma   90.00
#
_symmetry.space_group_name_H-M   'P 1'
#
loop_
_entity.id
_entity.type
_entity.pdbx_description
1 polymer ?
#
loop_
_entity_poly.entity_id
_entity_poly.type
_entity_poly.pdbx_seq_one_letter_code
_entity_poly.pdbx_strand_id
1 'polypeptide(L)'
;MDHRTPPGNIAPHIPADDWQRAQATGQPVVIVVHDTTPTGIAWRRLLIPFAIAGATVAGGWGLVAALCLLLDAAAHTATVIAGAAGPIGIGGITLRLARSKH
;
A
#
# COMPACT_ATOMS: atom_id res chain seq x y z
N MET A 1 -33.72 -21.72 -23.13
CA MET A 1 -33.02 -22.26 -21.94
C MET A 1 -31.62 -21.68 -21.96
N ASP A 2 -31.36 -20.67 -21.15
CA ASP A 2 -30.07 -19.99 -21.10
C ASP A 2 -29.08 -20.84 -20.29
N HIS A 3 -28.19 -21.52 -21.02
CA HIS A 3 -27.10 -22.26 -20.42
C HIS A 3 -26.04 -21.26 -19.92
N ARG A 4 -26.12 -20.87 -18.64
CA ARG A 4 -25.03 -20.12 -18.00
C ARG A 4 -23.84 -21.06 -17.83
N THR A 5 -22.73 -20.71 -18.48
CA THR A 5 -21.46 -21.40 -18.29
C THR A 5 -21.03 -21.30 -16.81
N PRO A 6 -20.85 -22.42 -16.10
CA PRO A 6 -20.41 -22.41 -14.71
C PRO A 6 -18.99 -21.80 -14.59
N PRO A 7 -18.71 -20.99 -13.55
CA PRO A 7 -17.38 -20.50 -13.30
C PRO A 7 -16.54 -21.61 -12.65
N GLY A 8 -15.56 -22.12 -13.38
CA GLY A 8 -14.64 -23.14 -12.90
C GLY A 8 -13.92 -23.82 -14.06
N ASN A 9 -12.74 -24.39 -13.79
CA ASN A 9 -11.98 -25.20 -14.73
C ASN A 9 -12.77 -26.48 -15.05
N ILE A 10 -13.76 -26.37 -15.93
CA ILE A 10 -14.49 -27.51 -16.46
C ILE A 10 -13.44 -28.34 -17.21
N ALA A 11 -13.33 -29.63 -16.86
CA ALA A 11 -12.51 -30.55 -17.63
C ALA A 11 -12.84 -30.38 -19.13
N PRO A 12 -11.86 -30.43 -20.04
CA PRO A 12 -12.08 -30.16 -21.45
C PRO A 12 -13.31 -30.92 -21.96
N HIS A 13 -14.35 -30.18 -22.36
CA HIS A 13 -15.58 -30.81 -22.80
C HIS A 13 -15.31 -31.47 -24.15
N ILE A 14 -15.49 -32.79 -24.21
CA ILE A 14 -15.44 -33.52 -25.48
C ILE A 14 -16.85 -33.40 -26.09
N PRO A 15 -17.00 -32.82 -27.30
CA PRO A 15 -18.28 -32.78 -27.98
C PRO A 15 -18.82 -34.22 -28.16
N ALA A 16 -20.12 -34.41 -27.91
CA ALA A 16 -20.75 -35.73 -27.94
C ALA A 16 -20.57 -36.43 -29.29
N ASP A 17 -20.58 -35.67 -30.39
CA ASP A 17 -20.42 -36.18 -31.75
C ASP A 17 -19.01 -36.72 -31.99
N ASP A 18 -17.98 -36.06 -31.44
CA ASP A 18 -16.59 -36.49 -31.55
C ASP A 18 -16.35 -37.76 -30.72
N TRP A 19 -16.99 -37.86 -29.54
CA TRP A 19 -16.96 -39.08 -28.73
C TRP A 19 -17.64 -40.26 -29.43
N GLN A 20 -18.82 -40.04 -30.02
CA GLN A 20 -19.56 -41.09 -30.74
C GLN A 20 -18.83 -41.56 -31.99
N ARG A 21 -18.22 -40.63 -32.75
CA ARG A 21 -17.40 -40.98 -33.92
C ARG A 21 -16.18 -41.81 -33.52
N ALA A 22 -15.48 -41.44 -32.44
CA ALA A 22 -14.32 -42.16 -31.94
C ALA A 22 -14.68 -43.58 -31.47
N GLN A 23 -15.80 -43.74 -30.76
CA GLN A 23 -16.35 -45.06 -30.38
C GLN A 23 -16.64 -45.95 -31.59
N ALA A 24 -17.26 -45.38 -32.64
CA ALA A 24 -17.66 -46.14 -33.83
C ALA A 24 -16.49 -46.53 -34.74
N THR A 25 -15.42 -45.74 -34.76
CA THR A 25 -14.31 -45.90 -35.71
C THR A 25 -13.02 -46.37 -35.07
N GLY A 26 -12.94 -46.41 -33.73
CA GLY A 26 -11.72 -46.69 -32.99
C GLY A 26 -10.64 -45.62 -33.13
N GLN A 27 -10.95 -44.45 -33.72
CA GLN A 27 -9.97 -43.37 -33.88
C GLN A 27 -9.79 -42.57 -32.58
N PRO A 28 -8.56 -42.17 -32.23
CA PRO A 28 -8.28 -41.42 -31.01
C PRO A 28 -8.78 -39.96 -31.11
N VAL A 29 -9.34 -39.43 -30.02
CA VAL A 29 -9.69 -38.01 -29.88
C VAL A 29 -8.53 -37.29 -29.22
N VAL A 30 -7.94 -36.31 -29.93
CA VAL A 30 -6.88 -35.46 -29.39
C VAL A 30 -7.49 -34.16 -28.89
N ILE A 31 -7.36 -33.91 -27.59
CA ILE A 31 -7.84 -32.68 -26.95
C ILE A 31 -6.65 -31.76 -26.73
N VAL A 32 -6.63 -30.63 -27.44
CA VAL A 32 -5.63 -29.58 -27.23
C VAL A 32 -6.24 -28.53 -26.28
N VAL A 33 -5.70 -28.46 -25.07
CA VAL A 33 -6.06 -27.41 -24.11
C VAL A 33 -5.13 -26.23 -24.35
N HIS A 34 -5.67 -25.15 -24.93
CA HIS A 34 -4.99 -23.87 -24.94
C HIS A 34 -5.14 -23.24 -23.56
N ASP A 35 -4.08 -23.33 -22.76
CA ASP A 35 -4.01 -22.59 -21.51
C ASP A 35 -3.98 -21.09 -21.84
N THR A 36 -4.93 -20.33 -21.30
CA THR A 36 -4.99 -18.87 -21.43
C THR A 36 -4.27 -18.17 -20.29
N THR A 37 -3.60 -18.90 -19.39
CA THR A 37 -2.75 -18.29 -18.38
C THR A 37 -1.64 -17.49 -19.08
N PRO A 38 -1.60 -16.16 -18.87
CA PRO A 38 -0.54 -15.34 -19.44
C PRO A 38 0.81 -15.85 -18.95
N THR A 39 1.70 -16.23 -19.86
CA THR A 39 3.06 -16.66 -19.53
C THR A 39 3.89 -15.45 -19.13
N GLY A 40 3.92 -15.15 -17.83
CA GLY A 40 4.71 -14.05 -17.27
C GLY A 40 4.34 -13.70 -15.84
N ILE A 41 5.24 -13.00 -15.15
CA ILE A 41 4.95 -12.45 -13.83
C ILE A 41 3.93 -11.32 -14.03
N ALA A 42 2.76 -11.45 -13.41
CA ALA A 42 1.75 -10.39 -13.44
C ALA A 42 2.33 -9.13 -12.77
N TRP A 43 2.78 -8.15 -13.56
CA TRP A 43 3.38 -6.90 -13.09
C TRP A 43 2.57 -6.20 -12.01
N ARG A 44 1.24 -6.29 -12.09
CA ARG A 44 0.32 -5.80 -11.07
C ARG A 44 0.60 -6.35 -9.66
N ARG A 45 1.06 -7.61 -9.54
CA ARG A 45 1.45 -8.22 -8.26
C ARG A 45 2.72 -7.61 -7.64
N LEU A 46 3.60 -7.03 -8.46
CA LEU A 46 4.84 -6.40 -7.99
C LEU A 46 4.66 -4.89 -7.77
N LEU A 47 3.92 -4.23 -8.66
CA LEU A 47 3.73 -2.77 -8.61
C LEU A 47 2.87 -2.33 -7.42
N ILE A 48 1.85 -3.11 -7.04
CA ILE A 48 0.99 -2.79 -5.89
C ILE A 48 1.77 -2.70 -4.58
N PRO A 49 2.50 -3.74 -4.12
CA PRO A 49 3.24 -3.66 -2.86
C PRO A 49 4.34 -2.60 -2.90
N PHE A 50 4.97 -2.38 -4.06
CA PHE A 50 5.98 -1.34 -4.21
C PHE A 50 5.39 0.07 -4.09
N ALA A 51 4.22 0.30 -4.68
CA ALA A 51 3.50 1.57 -4.54
C ALA A 51 3.08 1.83 -3.09
N ILE A 52 2.62 0.79 -2.37
CA ILE A 52 2.27 0.88 -0.95
C ILE A 52 3.52 1.22 -0.12
N ALA A 53 4.63 0.52 -0.33
CA ALA A 53 5.89 0.78 0.37
C ALA A 53 6.43 2.19 0.09
N GLY A 54 6.36 2.64 -1.17
CA GLY A 54 6.75 4.01 -1.52
C GLY A 54 5.88 5.07 -0.83
N ALA A 55 4.57 4.87 -0.81
CA ALA A 55 3.64 5.79 -0.17
C ALA A 55 3.83 5.87 1.35
N THR A 56 4.09 4.74 2.02
CA THR A 56 4.32 4.73 3.48
C THR A 56 5.64 5.40 3.85
N VAL A 57 6.72 5.18 3.09
CA VAL A 57 8.01 5.83 3.34
C VAL A 57 7.90 7.34 3.09
N ALA A 58 7.31 7.75 1.97
CA ALA A 58 7.13 9.16 1.65
C ALA A 58 6.23 9.87 2.69
N GLY A 59 5.11 9.24 3.07
CA GLY A 59 4.22 9.75 4.10
C GLY A 59 4.88 9.84 5.48
N GLY A 60 5.65 8.82 5.87
CA GLY A 60 6.38 8.79 7.13
C GLY A 60 7.42 9.91 7.23
N TRP A 61 8.24 10.09 6.20
CA TRP A 61 9.20 11.20 6.15
C TRP A 61 8.52 12.57 6.09
N GLY A 62 7.40 12.69 5.37
CA GLY A 62 6.60 13.92 5.35
C GLY A 62 6.05 14.28 6.72
N LEU A 63 5.58 13.29 7.50
CA LEU A 63 5.08 13.51 8.86
C LEU A 63 6.20 13.94 9.81
N VAL A 64 7.37 13.31 9.71
CA VAL A 64 8.56 13.70 10.50
C VAL A 64 8.98 15.13 10.16
N ALA A 65 9.06 15.47 8.87
CA ALA A 65 9.41 16.82 8.43
C ALA A 65 8.39 17.86 8.92
N ALA A 66 7.09 17.57 8.84
CA ALA A 66 6.03 18.43 9.34
C ALA A 66 6.13 18.62 10.86
N LEU A 67 6.44 17.55 11.60
CA LEU A 67 6.64 17.62 13.05
C LEU A 67 7.85 18.49 13.40
N CYS A 68 8.98 18.30 12.73
CA CYS A 68 10.17 19.12 12.92
C CYS A 68 9.89 20.61 12.61
N LEU A 69 9.19 20.89 11.53
CA LEU A 69 8.83 22.25 11.15
C LEU A 69 7.88 22.90 12.18
N LEU A 70 6.91 22.14 12.70
CA LEU A 70 6.01 22.62 13.74
C LEU A 70 6.77 22.94 15.04
N LEU A 71 7.70 22.06 15.43
CA LEU A 71 8.53 22.27 16.62
C LEU A 71 9.49 23.44 16.46
N ASP A 72 10.09 23.62 15.28
CA ASP A 72 10.96 24.75 14.98
C ASP A 72 10.19 26.08 15.04
N ALA A 73 9.01 26.14 14.41
CA ALA A 73 8.12 27.30 14.49
C ALA A 73 7.69 27.59 15.95
N ALA A 74 7.39 26.56 16.74
CA ALA A 74 7.05 26.70 18.16
C ALA A 74 8.26 27.21 18.98
N ALA A 75 9.46 26.72 18.71
CA ALA A 75 10.67 27.18 19.38
C ALA A 75 11.02 28.64 19.00
N HIS A 76 10.88 29.01 17.73
CA HIS A 76 11.07 30.39 17.27
C HIS A 76 10.08 31.36 17.92
N THR A 77 8.81 30.98 17.98
CA THR A 77 7.80 31.81 18.67
C THR A 77 8.06 31.89 20.18
N ALA A 78 8.42 30.79 20.83
CA ALA A 78 8.75 30.78 22.25
C ALA A 78 9.99 31.63 22.58
N THR A 79 11.03 31.59 21.74
CA THR A 79 12.24 32.41 21.90
C THR A 79 11.98 33.89 21.63
N VAL A 80 11.16 34.23 20.63
CA VAL A 80 10.70 35.62 20.41
C VAL A 80 9.89 36.13 21.59
N ILE A 81 8.98 35.33 22.13
CA ILE A 81 8.17 35.70 23.30
C ILE A 81 9.05 35.85 24.55
N ALA A 82 9.98 34.93 24.80
CA ALA A 82 10.92 35.02 25.92
C ALA A 82 11.89 36.21 25.78
N GLY A 83 12.33 36.53 24.56
CA GLY A 83 13.16 37.69 24.27
C GLY A 83 12.41 39.02 24.38
N ALA A 84 11.13 39.06 24.00
CA ALA A 84 10.29 40.25 24.07
C ALA A 84 9.71 40.51 25.47
N ALA A 85 9.47 39.49 26.27
CA ALA A 85 8.78 39.62 27.56
C ALA A 85 9.73 39.70 28.78
N GLY A 86 11.03 39.45 28.64
CA GLY A 86 11.87 39.16 29.80
C GLY A 86 11.44 37.86 30.51
N PRO A 87 12.04 37.48 31.66
CA PRO A 87 11.87 36.15 32.24
C PRO A 87 10.38 35.83 32.50
N ILE A 88 9.83 34.95 31.66
CA ILE A 88 8.43 34.53 31.68
C ILE A 88 8.18 33.73 32.96
N GLY A 89 7.56 34.35 33.96
CA GLY A 89 6.98 33.66 35.10
C GLY A 89 5.51 33.36 34.83
N ILE A 90 5.12 32.08 34.76
CA ILE A 90 3.71 31.67 34.73
C ILE A 90 3.35 31.24 36.16
N GLY A 91 2.37 31.91 36.77
CA GLY A 91 1.78 31.48 38.05
C GLY A 91 2.59 31.82 39.31
N GLY A 92 3.29 32.95 39.36
CA GLY A 92 3.96 33.44 40.58
C GLY A 92 5.27 32.73 40.97
N ILE A 93 5.65 31.67 40.26
CA ILE A 93 6.95 31.01 40.42
C ILE A 93 7.93 31.65 39.45
N THR A 94 8.56 32.75 39.86
CA THR A 94 9.69 33.31 39.12
C THR A 94 10.91 32.42 39.35
N LEU A 95 11.23 31.57 38.38
CA LEU A 95 12.49 30.83 38.38
C LEU A 95 13.63 31.83 38.10
N ARG A 96 14.10 32.52 39.15
CA ARG A 96 15.36 33.28 39.10
C ARG A 96 16.50 32.28 38.95
N LEU A 97 16.86 31.96 37.71
CA LEU A 97 18.06 31.18 37.39
C LEU A 97 19.37 31.99 37.43
N ALA A 98 19.37 33.17 38.06
CA ALA A 98 20.58 33.94 38.31
C ALA A 98 20.66 34.31 39.80
N ARG A 99 21.23 33.41 40.61
CA ARG A 99 21.75 33.77 41.93
C ARG A 99 23.05 34.53 41.71
N SER A 100 23.02 35.85 41.91
CA SER A 100 24.25 36.64 42.05
C SER A 100 24.93 36.21 43.36
N LYS A 101 26.17 35.70 43.26
CA LYS A 101 27.07 35.57 44.40
C LYS A 101 27.84 36.88 44.50
N HIS A 102 27.33 37.82 45.28
CA HIS A 102 28.11 38.85 45.95
C HIS A 102 27.29 39.40 47.13
#